data_AF-A0A4Q9M4A1-F1
#
_entry.id   AF-A0A4Q9M4A1-F1
#
_cell.length_a   1.000
_cell.length_b   1.000
_cell.length_c   1.000
_cell.angle_alpha   90.00
_cell.angle_beta   90.00
_cell.angle_gamma   90.00
#
_symmetry.space_group_name_H-M   'P 1'
#
loop_
_entity.id
_entity.type
_entity.pdbx_description
1 polymer ?
#
loop_
_entity_poly.entity_id
_entity_poly.type
_entity_poly.pdbx_seq_one_letter_code
_entity_poly.pdbx_strand_id
1 'polypeptide(L)'
;MFDSSIWKTIGGSKNFCAYKLTTDTEPPLCKNPYNVTGLCDEFSCPLSNSKYATLREINGGIFLFVKEPERVNSPINMYEKIELSSDYNIALEEIEEHLKYWDTKVVHKCKQRLTKLTQYLRRLEIIKKCERNIYSVRNKKIVRRDKSRAMKALNKIDFETDIKNELIMRAETGIFGENIQENIKNKIKMKVEKVKNKAKKKYVTDFVESESDCEEENLPKNVKPKKKNSIKW
;
A
#
# COMPACT_ATOMS: atom_id res chain seq x y z
N MET A 1 -42.20 15.37 11.16
CA MET A 1 -42.68 14.64 12.35
C MET A 1 -41.66 13.55 12.63
N PHE A 2 -40.98 13.66 13.77
CA PHE A 2 -39.99 12.67 14.23
C PHE A 2 -40.75 11.52 14.88
N ASP A 3 -40.48 10.28 14.50
CA ASP A 3 -41.08 9.13 15.18
C ASP A 3 -40.19 8.68 16.35
N SER A 4 -40.55 9.14 17.55
CA SER A 4 -39.84 8.81 18.79
C SER A 4 -39.96 7.34 19.18
N SER A 5 -40.99 6.62 18.71
CA SER A 5 -41.17 5.19 19.03
C SER A 5 -40.10 4.37 18.31
N ILE A 6 -39.97 4.57 17.00
CA ILE A 6 -38.95 3.90 16.17
C ILE A 6 -37.55 4.23 16.69
N TRP A 7 -37.28 5.48 17.06
CA TRP A 7 -35.99 5.86 17.63
C TRP A 7 -35.69 5.15 18.95
N LYS A 8 -36.67 4.99 19.85
CA LYS A 8 -36.44 4.27 21.11
C LYS A 8 -36.11 2.79 20.91
N THR A 9 -36.60 2.18 19.83
CA THR A 9 -36.30 0.78 19.48
C THR A 9 -34.93 0.62 18.83
N ILE A 10 -34.56 1.52 17.92
CA ILE A 10 -33.34 1.39 17.08
C ILE A 10 -32.16 2.18 17.64
N GLY A 11 -32.45 3.34 18.23
CA GLY A 11 -31.49 4.34 18.71
C GLY A 11 -30.93 4.04 20.09
N GLY A 12 -29.84 4.74 20.44
CA GLY A 12 -29.11 4.56 21.70
C GLY A 12 -28.00 3.51 21.63
N SER A 13 -27.04 3.56 22.55
CA SER A 13 -25.84 2.68 22.52
C SER A 13 -26.19 1.19 22.62
N LYS A 14 -27.19 0.87 23.44
CA LYS A 14 -27.60 -0.52 23.79
C LYS A 14 -28.40 -1.22 22.69
N ASN A 15 -29.09 -0.47 21.84
CA ASN A 15 -29.97 -1.04 20.82
C ASN A 15 -29.21 -1.35 19.53
N PHE A 16 -29.67 -2.40 18.85
CA PHE A 16 -29.08 -2.90 17.62
C PHE A 16 -29.67 -2.21 16.39
N CYS A 17 -28.80 -1.70 15.53
CA CYS A 17 -29.13 -1.15 14.23
C CYS A 17 -28.09 -1.59 13.21
N ALA A 18 -28.52 -2.19 12.10
CA ALA A 18 -27.60 -2.72 11.07
C ALA A 18 -26.68 -1.66 10.45
N TYR A 19 -27.14 -0.41 10.39
CA TYR A 19 -26.39 0.69 9.81
C TYR A 19 -25.50 1.44 10.82
N LYS A 20 -25.63 1.15 12.12
CA LYS A 20 -24.86 1.84 13.17
C LYS A 20 -23.45 1.28 13.23
N LEU A 21 -22.46 2.18 13.28
CA LEU A 21 -21.06 1.87 13.52
C LEU A 21 -20.68 2.44 14.89
N THR A 22 -20.38 1.57 15.83
CA THR A 22 -19.82 1.96 17.12
C THR A 22 -18.35 2.32 16.93
N THR A 23 -18.04 3.58 17.17
CA THR A 23 -16.69 4.14 17.23
C THR A 23 -16.40 4.60 18.65
N ASP A 24 -15.12 4.75 18.99
CA ASP A 24 -14.69 5.26 20.29
C ASP A 24 -15.13 6.71 20.53
N THR A 25 -15.36 7.47 19.45
CA THR A 25 -15.92 8.82 19.49
C THR A 25 -17.45 8.78 19.54
N GLU A 26 -18.03 9.47 20.51
CA GLU A 26 -19.46 9.79 20.57
C GLU A 26 -19.74 11.08 19.77
N PRO A 27 -20.85 11.18 19.01
CA PRO A 27 -21.89 10.17 18.79
C PRO A 27 -21.51 9.10 17.73
N PRO A 28 -22.16 7.91 17.75
CA PRO A 28 -21.87 6.83 16.80
C PRO A 28 -22.16 7.23 15.35
N LEU A 29 -21.50 6.57 14.40
CA LEU A 29 -21.65 6.86 12.97
C LEU A 29 -22.73 5.97 12.32
N CYS A 30 -23.26 6.43 11.18
CA CYS A 30 -24.26 5.72 10.40
C CYS A 30 -23.75 5.42 8.98
N LYS A 31 -23.87 4.16 8.55
CA LYS A 31 -23.51 3.68 7.21
C LYS A 31 -24.61 3.86 6.16
N ASN A 32 -25.81 4.27 6.57
CA ASN A 32 -26.94 4.37 5.65
C ASN A 32 -26.64 5.41 4.54
N PRO A 33 -26.74 5.05 3.25
CA PRO A 33 -26.48 5.99 2.14
C PRO A 33 -27.41 7.21 2.16
N TYR A 34 -28.62 7.07 2.70
CA TYR A 34 -29.62 8.14 2.80
C TYR A 34 -29.47 8.96 4.07
N ASN A 35 -28.31 9.01 4.72
CA ASN A 35 -28.10 9.93 5.85
C ASN A 35 -27.41 11.21 5.37
N VAL A 36 -27.91 12.38 5.79
CA VAL A 36 -27.35 13.68 5.42
C VAL A 36 -26.02 13.95 6.12
N THR A 37 -25.93 13.69 7.43
CA THR A 37 -24.77 14.05 8.26
C THR A 37 -23.77 12.91 8.42
N GLY A 38 -24.25 11.65 8.39
CA GLY A 38 -23.44 10.46 8.67
C GLY A 38 -23.30 10.13 10.17
N LEU A 39 -23.92 10.94 11.05
CA LEU A 39 -24.05 10.66 12.48
C LEU A 39 -25.30 9.80 12.74
N CYS A 40 -25.31 9.07 13.85
CA CYS A 40 -26.45 8.27 14.28
C CYS A 40 -27.14 8.94 15.47
N ASP A 41 -27.92 9.98 15.17
CA ASP A 41 -28.78 10.72 16.11
C ASP A 41 -30.25 10.58 15.71
N GLU A 42 -31.16 10.98 16.62
CA GLU A 42 -32.60 10.97 16.36
C GLU A 42 -32.98 11.84 15.16
N PHE A 43 -32.34 13.02 15.05
CA PHE A 43 -32.55 13.93 13.93
C PHE A 43 -31.95 13.40 12.63
N SER A 44 -30.77 12.77 12.69
CA SER A 44 -30.02 12.37 11.48
C SER A 44 -30.46 11.02 10.92
N CYS A 45 -31.15 10.17 11.67
CA CYS A 45 -31.55 8.85 11.22
C CYS A 45 -32.68 8.90 10.15
N PRO A 46 -32.46 8.42 8.91
CA PRO A 46 -33.50 8.38 7.88
C PRO A 46 -34.57 7.30 8.09
N LEU A 47 -34.28 6.28 8.91
CA LEU A 47 -35.24 5.21 9.23
C LEU A 47 -36.28 5.69 10.25
N SER A 48 -35.85 6.46 11.24
CA SER A 48 -36.72 7.00 12.28
C SER A 48 -37.59 8.15 11.78
N ASN A 49 -37.14 8.85 10.74
CA ASN A 49 -37.79 10.05 10.25
C ASN A 49 -38.61 9.75 8.99
N SER A 50 -39.92 9.98 9.08
CA SER A 50 -40.85 9.80 7.96
C SER A 50 -40.77 10.95 6.96
N LYS A 51 -40.48 12.17 7.43
CA LYS A 51 -40.20 13.34 6.58
C LYS A 51 -38.71 13.61 6.61
N TYR A 52 -38.00 13.31 5.52
CA TYR A 52 -36.53 13.40 5.47
C TYR A 52 -36.04 13.77 4.06
N ALA A 53 -34.95 14.52 3.94
CA ALA A 53 -34.39 14.93 2.64
C ALA A 53 -32.88 14.72 2.63
N THR A 54 -32.33 14.17 1.54
CA THR A 54 -30.89 13.92 1.37
C THR A 54 -30.41 14.19 -0.03
N LEU A 55 -29.10 14.40 -0.17
CA LEU A 55 -28.45 14.47 -1.47
C LEU A 55 -27.58 13.25 -1.70
N ARG A 56 -27.60 12.74 -2.92
CA ARG A 56 -26.76 11.62 -3.32
C ARG A 56 -26.31 11.78 -4.77
N GLU A 57 -25.06 11.43 -5.00
CA GLU A 57 -24.49 11.31 -6.34
C GLU A 57 -24.89 9.96 -6.96
N ILE A 58 -25.37 10.00 -8.20
CA ILE A 58 -25.60 8.81 -9.04
C ILE A 58 -25.00 9.10 -10.41
N ASN A 59 -24.01 8.31 -10.82
CA ASN A 59 -23.35 8.40 -12.13
C ASN A 59 -22.80 9.81 -12.46
N GLY A 60 -22.34 10.56 -11.46
CA GLY A 60 -21.83 11.92 -11.62
C GLY A 60 -22.89 13.04 -11.55
N GLY A 61 -24.18 12.71 -11.61
CA GLY A 61 -25.27 13.65 -11.36
C GLY A 61 -25.64 13.70 -9.87
N ILE A 62 -26.02 14.86 -9.36
CA ILE A 62 -26.47 15.04 -7.98
C ILE A 62 -27.99 15.02 -7.96
N PHE A 63 -28.56 14.18 -7.09
CA PHE A 63 -30.00 14.05 -6.92
C PHE A 63 -30.41 14.39 -5.50
N LEU A 64 -31.50 15.16 -5.38
CA LEU A 64 -32.23 15.38 -4.14
C LEU A 64 -33.25 14.25 -3.95
N PHE A 65 -33.07 13.52 -2.86
CA PHE A 65 -33.95 12.46 -2.41
C PHE A 65 -34.88 12.99 -1.32
N VAL A 66 -36.17 13.07 -1.61
CA VAL A 66 -37.19 13.58 -0.68
C VAL A 66 -38.08 12.43 -0.22
N LYS A 67 -38.18 12.24 1.09
CA LYS A 67 -39.03 11.25 1.74
C LYS A 67 -40.18 11.98 2.42
N GLU A 68 -41.39 11.57 2.08
CA GLU A 68 -42.62 12.10 2.65
C GLU A 68 -43.41 10.99 3.35
N PRO A 69 -44.19 11.33 4.39
CA PRO A 69 -44.93 10.35 5.18
C PRO A 69 -45.95 9.57 4.34
N GLU A 70 -46.51 10.18 3.31
CA GLU A 70 -47.55 9.60 2.45
C GLU A 70 -47.05 8.39 1.64
N ARG A 71 -45.74 8.33 1.37
CA ARG A 71 -45.11 7.29 0.53
C ARG A 71 -44.47 6.16 1.33
N VAL A 72 -44.48 6.24 2.67
CA VAL A 72 -43.77 5.29 3.54
C VAL A 72 -44.28 3.85 3.41
N ASN A 73 -45.55 3.68 3.05
CA ASN A 73 -46.18 2.36 2.84
C ASN A 73 -45.54 1.57 1.68
N SER A 74 -44.94 2.26 0.70
CA SER A 74 -44.27 1.65 -0.46
C SER A 74 -42.77 1.86 -0.36
N PRO A 75 -41.96 0.86 0.04
CA PRO A 75 -40.52 1.04 0.20
C PRO A 75 -39.81 1.34 -1.13
N ILE A 76 -40.35 0.89 -2.25
CA ILE A 76 -39.79 1.12 -3.60
C ILE A 76 -39.92 2.59 -4.00
N ASN A 77 -41.09 3.19 -3.71
CA ASN A 77 -41.40 4.58 -4.08
C ASN A 77 -41.27 5.55 -2.90
N MET A 78 -40.62 5.12 -1.81
CA MET A 78 -40.53 5.88 -0.56
C MET A 78 -39.81 7.22 -0.72
N TYR A 79 -38.86 7.29 -1.66
CA TYR A 79 -38.15 8.51 -1.98
C TYR A 79 -38.52 9.02 -3.37
N GLU A 80 -38.81 10.31 -3.47
CA GLU A 80 -38.71 11.05 -4.72
C GLU A 80 -37.27 11.24 -5.09
N LYS A 81 -36.98 11.19 -6.39
CA LYS A 81 -35.66 11.49 -6.92
C LYS A 81 -35.78 12.68 -7.86
N ILE A 82 -35.21 13.80 -7.45
CA ILE A 82 -35.18 15.06 -8.21
C ILE A 82 -33.75 15.30 -8.67
N GLU A 83 -33.54 15.51 -9.96
CA GLU A 83 -32.23 15.87 -10.50
C GLU A 83 -31.97 17.34 -10.25
N LEU A 84 -30.79 17.65 -9.70
CA LEU A 84 -30.37 19.04 -9.51
C LEU A 84 -29.51 19.49 -10.68
N SER A 85 -29.52 20.80 -10.93
CA SER A 85 -28.63 21.41 -11.90
C SER A 85 -27.15 21.15 -11.59
N SER A 86 -26.33 21.14 -12.65
CA SER A 86 -24.88 21.06 -12.53
C SER A 86 -24.28 22.34 -11.94
N ASP A 87 -24.95 23.47 -12.15
CA ASP A 87 -24.51 24.76 -11.63
C ASP A 87 -24.83 24.89 -10.14
N TYR A 88 -23.80 25.14 -9.35
CA TYR A 88 -23.91 25.13 -7.89
C TYR A 88 -24.92 26.14 -7.33
N ASN A 89 -24.97 27.35 -7.90
CA ASN A 89 -25.88 28.39 -7.41
C ASN A 89 -27.33 28.06 -7.74
N ILE A 90 -27.59 27.56 -8.95
CA ILE A 90 -28.94 27.12 -9.37
C ILE A 90 -29.39 25.94 -8.50
N ALA A 91 -28.50 24.96 -8.28
CA ALA A 91 -28.80 23.82 -7.40
C ALA A 91 -29.09 24.22 -5.95
N LEU A 92 -28.51 25.32 -5.44
CA LEU A 92 -28.85 25.85 -4.11
C LEU A 92 -30.28 26.40 -4.09
N GLU A 93 -30.66 27.16 -5.11
CA GLU A 93 -32.00 27.73 -5.27
C GLU A 93 -33.05 26.62 -5.41
N GLU A 94 -32.80 25.61 -6.25
CA GLU A 94 -33.67 24.43 -6.41
C GLU A 94 -33.90 23.69 -5.08
N ILE A 95 -32.85 23.51 -4.27
CA ILE A 95 -32.99 22.91 -2.92
C ILE A 95 -33.88 23.77 -2.03
N GLU A 96 -33.73 25.09 -2.07
CA GLU A 96 -34.56 26.02 -1.29
C GLU A 96 -36.02 25.99 -1.73
N GLU A 97 -36.28 25.91 -3.03
CA GLU A 97 -37.64 25.83 -3.60
C GLU A 97 -38.32 24.52 -3.23
N HIS A 98 -37.67 23.37 -3.47
CA HIS A 98 -38.23 22.06 -3.15
C HIS A 98 -38.41 21.83 -1.64
N LEU A 99 -37.55 22.45 -0.81
CA LEU A 99 -37.61 22.34 0.65
C LEU A 99 -38.18 23.59 1.35
N LYS A 100 -38.96 24.41 0.66
CA LYS A 100 -39.48 25.69 1.18
C LYS A 100 -40.21 25.58 2.53
N TYR A 101 -41.00 24.52 2.70
CA TYR A 101 -41.81 24.28 3.92
C TYR A 101 -41.16 23.28 4.89
N TRP A 102 -39.84 23.12 4.83
CA TRP A 102 -39.09 22.24 5.71
C TRP A 102 -38.38 23.03 6.81
N ASP A 103 -37.91 22.30 7.82
CA ASP A 103 -37.10 22.89 8.87
C ASP A 103 -35.77 23.41 8.30
N THR A 104 -35.40 24.62 8.71
CA THR A 104 -34.19 25.33 8.28
C THR A 104 -32.92 24.50 8.53
N LYS A 105 -32.91 23.69 9.61
CA LYS A 105 -31.80 22.78 9.92
C LYS A 105 -31.60 21.71 8.84
N VAL A 106 -32.69 21.11 8.35
CA VAL A 106 -32.61 20.09 7.30
C VAL A 106 -32.11 20.72 6.00
N VAL A 107 -32.67 21.87 5.64
CA VAL A 107 -32.26 22.64 4.45
C VAL A 107 -30.78 22.99 4.53
N HIS A 108 -30.32 23.53 5.66
CA HIS A 108 -28.93 23.89 5.85
C HIS A 108 -27.98 22.67 5.73
N LYS A 109 -28.36 21.52 6.31
CA LYS A 109 -27.57 20.29 6.18
C LYS A 109 -27.54 19.75 4.74
N CYS A 110 -28.64 19.87 4.00
CA CYS A 110 -28.66 19.54 2.57
C CYS A 110 -27.72 20.46 1.79
N LYS A 111 -27.76 21.79 1.99
CA LYS A 111 -26.82 22.72 1.37
C LYS A 111 -25.36 22.38 1.70
N GLN A 112 -25.04 22.11 2.96
CA GLN A 112 -23.70 21.68 3.37
C GLN A 112 -23.25 20.40 2.64
N ARG A 113 -24.16 19.44 2.50
CA ARG A 113 -23.88 18.18 1.79
C ARG A 113 -23.71 18.40 0.29
N LEU A 114 -24.49 19.30 -0.33
CA LEU A 114 -24.33 19.70 -1.73
C LEU A 114 -22.90 20.19 -1.95
N THR A 115 -22.44 21.15 -1.14
CA THR A 115 -21.08 21.70 -1.22
C THR A 115 -20.01 20.62 -1.10
N LYS A 116 -20.22 19.61 -0.24
CA LYS A 116 -19.28 18.50 -0.09
C LYS A 116 -19.27 17.55 -1.27
N LEU A 117 -20.43 17.25 -1.85
CA LEU A 117 -20.54 16.42 -3.05
C LEU A 117 -19.91 17.11 -4.26
N THR A 118 -20.16 18.40 -4.47
CA THR A 118 -19.55 19.16 -5.57
C THR A 118 -18.03 19.25 -5.41
N GLN A 119 -17.54 19.52 -4.19
CA GLN A 119 -16.10 19.48 -3.88
C GLN A 119 -15.49 18.08 -4.14
N TYR A 120 -16.22 17.01 -3.78
CA TYR A 120 -15.80 15.63 -4.00
C TYR A 120 -15.70 15.29 -5.49
N LEU A 121 -16.74 15.60 -6.26
CA LEU A 121 -16.78 15.40 -7.72
C LEU A 121 -15.61 16.13 -8.39
N ARG A 122 -15.36 17.39 -8.02
CA ARG A 122 -14.23 18.15 -8.56
C ARG A 122 -12.88 17.51 -8.22
N ARG A 123 -12.72 17.00 -7.00
CA ARG A 123 -11.50 16.27 -6.60
C ARG A 123 -11.35 14.97 -7.39
N LEU A 124 -12.44 14.23 -7.63
CA LEU A 124 -12.40 13.02 -8.44
C LEU A 124 -11.93 13.31 -9.87
N GLU A 125 -12.40 14.40 -10.49
CA GLU A 125 -11.93 14.82 -11.82
C GLU A 125 -10.43 15.10 -11.85
N ILE A 126 -9.92 15.82 -10.85
CA ILE A 126 -8.49 16.12 -10.74
C ILE A 126 -7.69 14.82 -10.57
N ILE A 127 -8.14 13.92 -9.68
CA ILE A 127 -7.49 12.62 -9.44
C ILE A 127 -7.50 11.75 -10.71
N LYS A 128 -8.56 11.80 -11.52
CA LYS A 128 -8.64 11.08 -12.80
C LYS A 128 -7.67 11.63 -13.85
N LYS A 129 -7.41 12.95 -13.85
CA LYS A 129 -6.47 13.60 -14.77
C LYS A 129 -5.01 13.36 -14.42
N CYS A 130 -4.69 13.19 -13.14
CA CYS A 130 -3.33 12.92 -12.69
C CYS A 130 -2.93 11.46 -12.93
N GLU A 131 -1.80 11.24 -13.60
CA GLU A 131 -1.18 9.91 -13.65
C GLU A 131 -0.72 9.51 -12.25
N ARG A 132 -1.13 8.31 -11.82
CA ARG A 132 -0.92 7.84 -10.45
C ARG A 132 -0.07 6.58 -10.42
N ASN A 133 0.84 6.53 -9.45
CA ASN A 133 1.64 5.35 -9.19
C ASN A 133 0.72 4.16 -8.88
N ILE A 134 0.93 3.05 -9.59
CA ILE A 134 0.18 1.82 -9.39
C ILE A 134 0.74 1.13 -8.14
N TYR A 135 0.01 1.19 -7.03
CA TYR A 135 0.36 0.44 -5.84
C TYR A 135 0.03 -1.04 -6.05
N SER A 136 1.06 -1.88 -6.17
CA SER A 136 0.92 -3.33 -6.21
C SER A 136 0.99 -3.94 -4.80
N VAL A 137 0.20 -4.98 -4.52
CA VAL A 137 0.30 -5.72 -3.26
C VAL A 137 1.66 -6.43 -3.19
N ARG A 138 2.43 -6.14 -2.13
CA ARG A 138 3.70 -6.83 -1.87
C ARG A 138 3.44 -8.27 -1.44
N ASN A 139 3.62 -9.22 -2.36
CA ASN A 139 3.50 -10.64 -2.03
C ASN A 139 4.75 -11.13 -1.26
N LYS A 140 4.60 -11.38 0.04
CA LYS A 140 5.70 -11.80 0.92
C LYS A 140 6.40 -13.08 0.44
N LYS A 141 5.69 -14.02 -0.20
CA LYS A 141 6.29 -15.27 -0.72
C LYS A 141 7.23 -14.99 -1.90
N ILE A 142 6.81 -14.09 -2.80
CA ILE A 142 7.61 -13.66 -3.96
C ILE A 142 8.85 -12.92 -3.47
N VAL A 143 8.69 -11.94 -2.57
CA VAL A 143 9.82 -11.19 -2.00
C VAL A 143 10.86 -12.10 -1.33
N ARG A 144 10.42 -13.12 -0.57
CA ARG A 144 11.34 -14.10 0.04
C ARG A 144 12.06 -14.93 -1.02
N ARG A 145 11.33 -15.40 -2.05
CA ARG A 145 11.91 -16.18 -3.15
C ARG A 145 12.94 -15.38 -3.93
N ASP A 146 12.62 -14.13 -4.27
CA ASP A 146 13.53 -13.26 -5.01
C ASP A 146 14.75 -12.89 -4.19
N LYS A 147 14.58 -12.64 -2.88
CA LYS A 147 15.72 -12.47 -1.97
C LYS A 147 16.61 -13.72 -1.94
N SER A 148 16.03 -14.91 -1.84
CA SER A 148 16.81 -16.15 -1.86
C SER A 148 17.50 -16.40 -3.21
N ARG A 149 16.86 -16.08 -4.33
CA ARG A 149 17.47 -16.15 -5.67
C ARG A 149 18.62 -15.15 -5.80
N ALA A 150 18.43 -13.91 -5.35
CA ALA A 150 19.46 -12.88 -5.37
C ALA A 150 20.67 -13.29 -4.53
N MET A 151 20.48 -13.84 -3.34
CA MET A 151 21.57 -14.37 -2.52
C MET A 151 22.31 -15.54 -3.20
N LYS A 152 21.58 -16.45 -3.85
CA LYS A 152 22.19 -17.57 -4.59
C LYS A 152 22.99 -17.06 -5.81
N ALA A 153 22.48 -16.05 -6.51
CA ALA A 153 23.18 -15.43 -7.63
C ALA A 153 24.45 -14.71 -7.16
N LEU A 154 24.37 -13.94 -6.07
CA LEU A 154 25.51 -13.26 -5.47
C LEU A 154 26.62 -14.24 -5.08
N ASN A 155 26.27 -15.37 -4.46
CA ASN A 155 27.25 -16.38 -4.06
C ASN A 155 27.83 -17.18 -5.24
N LYS A 156 27.17 -17.18 -6.40
CA LYS A 156 27.65 -17.90 -7.60
C LYS A 156 28.59 -17.03 -8.44
N ILE A 157 28.44 -15.72 -8.39
CA ILE A 157 29.17 -14.76 -9.22
C ILE A 157 30.31 -14.16 -8.41
N ASP A 158 31.55 -14.46 -8.80
CA ASP A 158 32.75 -13.90 -8.17
C ASP A 158 33.17 -12.61 -8.89
N PHE A 159 32.44 -11.52 -8.62
CA PHE A 159 32.65 -10.22 -9.27
C PHE A 159 34.10 -9.73 -9.23
N GLU A 160 34.84 -10.00 -8.15
CA GLU A 160 36.25 -9.59 -8.04
C GLU A 160 37.14 -10.23 -9.09
N THR A 161 36.89 -11.51 -9.39
CA THR A 161 37.69 -12.26 -10.38
C THR A 161 37.33 -11.86 -11.80
N ASP A 162 36.03 -11.68 -12.07
CA ASP A 162 35.54 -11.24 -13.37
C ASP A 162 36.03 -9.82 -13.68
N ILE A 163 35.92 -8.89 -12.73
CA ILE A 163 36.43 -7.51 -12.87
C ILE A 163 37.94 -7.52 -13.03
N LYS A 164 38.67 -8.35 -12.25
CA LYS A 164 40.12 -8.45 -12.38
C LYS A 164 40.54 -8.95 -13.76
N ASN A 165 39.87 -9.97 -14.27
CA ASN A 165 40.13 -10.52 -15.60
C ASN A 165 39.80 -9.48 -16.67
N GLU A 166 38.68 -8.76 -16.55
CA GLU A 166 38.32 -7.67 -17.46
C GLU A 166 39.37 -6.55 -17.46
N LEU A 167 39.85 -6.14 -16.28
CA LEU A 167 40.90 -5.11 -16.16
C LEU A 167 42.23 -5.57 -16.76
N ILE A 168 42.60 -6.83 -16.58
CA ILE A 168 43.79 -7.42 -17.21
C ILE A 168 43.63 -7.39 -18.73
N MET A 169 42.49 -7.86 -19.25
CA MET A 169 42.20 -7.85 -20.69
C MET A 169 42.26 -6.43 -21.26
N ARG A 170 41.63 -5.45 -20.59
CA ARG A 170 41.68 -4.04 -21.01
C ARG A 170 43.10 -3.46 -20.97
N ALA A 171 43.89 -3.81 -19.97
CA ALA A 171 45.28 -3.39 -19.87
C ALA A 171 46.17 -4.04 -20.94
N GLU A 172 45.92 -5.31 -21.29
CA GLU A 172 46.62 -6.02 -22.36
C GLU A 172 46.29 -5.44 -23.75
N THR A 173 45.04 -5.05 -23.97
CA THR A 173 44.59 -4.36 -25.20
C THR A 173 45.13 -2.93 -25.34
N GLY A 174 45.75 -2.35 -24.30
CA GLY A 174 46.41 -1.05 -24.36
C GLY A 174 45.50 0.17 -24.14
N ILE A 175 44.25 -0.03 -23.71
CA ILE A 175 43.28 1.06 -23.46
C ILE A 175 43.80 2.06 -22.40
N PHE A 176 44.61 1.58 -21.46
CA PHE A 176 45.21 2.40 -20.39
C PHE A 176 46.60 2.96 -20.75
N GLY A 177 47.10 2.76 -21.99
CA GLY A 177 48.38 3.26 -22.48
C GLY A 177 49.52 2.23 -22.47
N GLU A 178 50.52 2.44 -23.35
CA GLU A 178 51.62 1.50 -23.63
C GLU A 178 52.51 1.24 -22.42
N ASN A 179 52.80 2.27 -21.62
CA ASN A 179 53.63 2.17 -20.40
C ASN A 179 53.09 1.13 -19.40
N ILE A 180 51.76 1.01 -19.27
CA ILE A 180 51.12 0.06 -18.35
C ILE A 180 51.22 -1.36 -18.90
N GLN A 181 51.07 -1.52 -20.21
CA GLN A 181 51.17 -2.80 -20.91
C GLN A 181 52.57 -3.41 -20.80
N GLU A 182 53.62 -2.61 -21.00
CA GLU A 182 55.01 -3.05 -20.85
C GLU A 182 55.36 -3.45 -19.42
N ASN A 183 54.90 -2.67 -18.44
CA ASN A 183 55.07 -2.98 -17.02
C ASN A 183 54.41 -4.30 -16.62
N ILE A 184 53.23 -4.61 -17.17
CA ILE A 184 52.55 -5.89 -16.94
C ILE A 184 53.34 -7.05 -17.58
N LYS A 185 53.78 -6.91 -18.84
CA LYS A 185 54.60 -7.91 -19.54
C LYS A 185 55.90 -8.20 -18.77
N ASN A 186 56.57 -7.17 -18.27
CA ASN A 186 57.80 -7.29 -17.48
C ASN A 186 57.55 -7.98 -16.13
N LYS A 187 56.44 -7.66 -15.44
CA LYS A 187 56.03 -8.35 -14.21
C LYS A 187 55.71 -9.82 -14.43
N ILE A 188 55.11 -10.18 -15.57
CA ILE A 188 54.82 -11.59 -15.92
C ILE A 188 56.12 -12.37 -16.13
N LYS A 189 57.07 -11.82 -16.90
CA LYS A 189 58.40 -12.44 -17.13
C LYS A 189 59.14 -12.73 -15.82
N MET A 190 59.21 -11.74 -14.93
CA MET A 190 59.84 -11.87 -13.60
C MET A 190 59.19 -12.94 -12.71
N LYS A 191 57.87 -13.16 -12.85
CA LYS A 191 57.14 -14.16 -12.05
C LYS A 191 57.39 -15.58 -12.56
N VAL A 192 57.48 -15.77 -13.88
CA VAL A 192 57.80 -17.06 -14.52
C VAL A 192 59.19 -17.54 -14.13
N GLU A 193 60.20 -16.66 -14.10
CA GLU A 193 61.55 -16.99 -13.66
C GLU A 193 61.62 -17.42 -12.19
N LYS A 194 60.87 -16.74 -11.31
CA LYS A 194 60.81 -17.10 -9.87
C LYS A 194 60.19 -18.48 -9.64
N VAL A 195 59.17 -18.88 -10.42
CA VAL A 195 58.56 -20.22 -10.32
C VAL A 195 59.51 -21.31 -10.81
N LYS A 196 60.23 -21.08 -11.92
CA LYS A 196 61.27 -22.01 -12.42
C LYS A 196 62.38 -22.25 -11.38
N ASN A 197 62.77 -21.21 -10.64
CA ASN A 197 63.80 -21.33 -9.60
C ASN A 197 63.30 -22.04 -8.32
N LYS A 198 62.01 -21.94 -7.97
CA LYS A 198 61.42 -22.70 -6.85
C LYS A 198 61.27 -24.19 -7.15
N ALA A 199 60.91 -24.56 -8.38
CA ALA A 199 60.81 -25.96 -8.79
C ALA A 199 62.16 -26.69 -8.70
N LYS A 200 63.28 -25.99 -8.94
CA LYS A 200 64.64 -26.53 -8.79
C LYS A 200 65.08 -26.79 -7.34
N LYS A 201 64.39 -26.25 -6.33
CA LYS A 201 64.78 -26.37 -4.90
C LYS A 201 64.06 -27.48 -4.13
N LYS A 202 63.25 -28.33 -4.78
CA LYS A 202 62.46 -29.39 -4.13
C LYS A 202 63.12 -30.77 -4.33
N TYR A 203 64.31 -30.97 -3.77
CA TYR A 203 64.92 -32.29 -3.53
C TYR A 203 65.95 -32.16 -2.40
N VAL A 204 65.59 -32.54 -1.17
CA VAL A 204 66.37 -33.31 -0.17
C VAL A 204 65.35 -33.86 0.84
N THR A 205 65.43 -35.16 1.11
CA THR A 205 64.65 -35.97 2.06
C THR A 205 65.27 -35.93 3.45
N ASP A 206 64.46 -36.05 4.51
CA ASP A 206 64.85 -36.83 5.71
C ASP A 206 63.65 -37.67 6.17
N PHE A 207 63.92 -38.97 6.29
CA PHE A 207 63.02 -40.05 6.67
C PHE A 207 63.20 -40.26 8.18
N VAL A 208 62.17 -40.02 8.98
CA VAL A 208 62.08 -40.48 10.37
C VAL A 208 60.72 -41.15 10.54
N GLU A 209 60.78 -42.44 10.83
CA GLU A 209 59.68 -43.36 11.06
C GLU A 209 59.55 -43.55 12.59
N SER A 210 58.38 -43.27 13.17
CA SER A 210 57.88 -43.95 14.38
C SER A 210 56.48 -43.44 14.77
N GLU A 211 55.49 -44.30 14.49
CA GLU A 211 54.30 -44.73 15.25
C GLU A 211 53.47 -43.83 16.20
N SER A 212 52.23 -44.32 16.35
CA SER A 212 51.25 -44.19 17.45
C SER A 212 50.27 -43.01 17.46
N ASP A 213 49.09 -43.30 16.92
CA ASP A 213 47.80 -43.42 17.63
C ASP A 213 46.61 -42.70 16.99
N CYS A 214 45.64 -43.54 16.61
CA CYS A 214 44.30 -43.17 16.22
C CYS A 214 43.45 -42.93 17.47
N GLU A 215 43.01 -41.69 17.70
CA GLU A 215 41.82 -41.42 18.50
C GLU A 215 40.93 -40.41 17.77
N GLU A 216 39.85 -40.92 17.17
CA GLU A 216 38.71 -40.11 16.71
C GLU A 216 37.91 -39.63 17.93
N GLU A 217 38.23 -38.44 18.46
CA GLU A 217 37.30 -37.74 19.35
C GLU A 217 36.14 -37.15 18.54
N ASN A 218 34.96 -37.74 18.73
CA ASN A 218 33.68 -37.19 18.30
C ASN A 218 33.38 -35.87 19.03
N LEU A 219 33.80 -34.75 18.45
CA LEU A 219 33.37 -33.41 18.89
C LEU A 219 31.88 -33.19 18.56
N PRO A 220 31.02 -32.84 19.54
CA PRO A 220 29.61 -32.58 19.28
C PRO A 220 29.46 -31.37 18.35
N LYS A 221 28.71 -31.56 17.25
CA LYS A 221 28.31 -30.50 16.32
C LYS A 221 27.48 -29.45 17.06
N ASN A 222 28.15 -28.42 17.55
CA ASN A 222 27.51 -27.23 18.08
C ASN A 222 26.80 -26.52 16.89
N VAL A 223 25.49 -26.73 16.76
CA VAL A 223 24.67 -26.10 15.72
C VAL A 223 24.63 -24.60 16.02
N LYS A 224 25.56 -23.87 15.42
CA LYS A 224 25.59 -22.40 15.48
C LYS A 224 24.21 -21.88 15.05
N PRO A 225 23.59 -20.95 15.80
CA PRO A 225 22.34 -20.34 15.37
C PRO A 225 22.56 -19.71 13.99
N LYS A 226 21.63 -19.98 13.07
CA LYS A 226 21.66 -19.43 11.70
C LYS A 226 21.89 -17.92 11.79
N LYS A 227 23.12 -17.48 11.52
CA LYS A 227 23.42 -16.05 11.37
C LYS A 227 22.46 -15.54 10.30
N LYS A 228 21.61 -14.58 10.67
CA LYS A 228 20.80 -13.87 9.69
C LYS A 228 21.82 -13.21 8.76
N ASN A 229 21.98 -13.74 7.55
CA ASN A 229 22.75 -13.09 6.49
C ASN A 229 22.00 -11.81 6.10
N SER A 230 22.18 -10.77 6.91
CA SER A 230 21.89 -9.40 6.53
C SER A 230 23.04 -8.97 5.64
N ILE A 231 22.73 -8.66 4.38
CA ILE A 231 23.58 -7.79 3.56
C ILE A 231 23.77 -6.51 4.38
N LYS A 232 24.96 -6.33 4.94
CA LYS A 232 25.43 -5.01 5.36
C LYS A 232 26.00 -4.38 4.10
N TRP A 233 25.36 -3.30 3.68
CA TRP A 233 25.94 -2.38 2.72
C TRP A 233 27.14 -1.69 3.36
#